data_AF-A0A834V780-F1
#
_entry.id   AF-A0A834V780-F1
#
_cell.length_a   1.000
_cell.length_b   1.000
_cell.length_c   1.000
_cell.angle_alpha   90.00
_cell.angle_beta   90.00
_cell.angle_gamma   90.00
#
_symmetry.space_group_name_H-M   'P 1'
#
loop_
_entity.id
_entity.type
_entity.pdbx_description
1 polymer ?
#
loop_
_entity_poly.entity_id
_entity_poly.type
_entity_poly.pdbx_seq_one_letter_code
_entity_poly.pdbx_strand_id
1 'polypeptide(L)'
;MKGVMEMMVALCGSEREADQLVAVEALIHASTKLSRATFIITNGVSLLKSIYNTTKNEKIKIRTLVGLCKLGSAGGTDYGLRQFAEGSTEKLAKQCRKWLCNAAIDTRTRRWAAMFELAKTSDKTILYSVATTLVNCTNSYDVKEVIPELVQLAKFSKQHVPEEHPKDKKDFVDMRVKRLLKAGVISALSCMVRADSAILTDQTKELLARVFLALCDNPKDRGTIVAQGGGKALIPLALEGTDVGKVKAAHALAKIAAVSNPDIAFPGERVYEVVRPLVGLLDTQRDGLQNYEALLGLTNLSGRSDKLR
;
A
#
# COMPACT_ATOMS: atom_id res chain seq x y z
N MET A 1 -9.93 -18.81 -26.53
CA MET A 1 -9.44 -19.42 -25.26
C MET A 1 -9.45 -20.94 -25.25
N LYS A 2 -10.18 -21.65 -26.14
CA LYS A 2 -10.00 -23.12 -26.31
C LYS A 2 -8.53 -23.43 -26.63
N GLY A 3 -7.90 -24.32 -25.87
CA GLY A 3 -6.50 -24.74 -26.02
C GLY A 3 -5.51 -24.10 -25.04
N VAL A 4 -5.80 -22.89 -24.53
CA VAL A 4 -4.85 -22.16 -23.67
C VAL A 4 -4.77 -22.79 -22.28
N MET A 5 -5.89 -23.22 -21.71
CA MET A 5 -5.87 -23.89 -20.40
C MET A 5 -5.32 -25.30 -20.48
N GLU A 6 -5.63 -26.05 -21.54
CA GLU A 6 -5.03 -27.37 -21.77
C GLU A 6 -3.50 -27.26 -21.88
N MET A 7 -3.01 -26.23 -22.57
CA MET A 7 -1.57 -25.91 -22.63
C MET A 7 -1.02 -25.50 -21.25
N MET A 8 -1.72 -24.67 -20.48
CA MET A 8 -1.28 -24.30 -19.13
C MET A 8 -1.22 -25.52 -18.20
N VAL A 9 -2.19 -26.42 -18.27
CA VAL A 9 -2.20 -27.68 -17.51
C VAL A 9 -0.99 -28.54 -17.90
N ALA A 10 -0.71 -28.68 -19.20
CA ALA A 10 0.44 -29.44 -19.70
C ALA A 10 1.78 -28.85 -19.23
N LEU A 11 1.94 -27.52 -19.31
CA LEU A 11 3.16 -26.84 -18.85
C LEU A 11 3.33 -26.92 -17.33
N CYS A 12 2.24 -26.83 -16.56
CA CYS A 12 2.27 -27.02 -15.11
C CYS A 12 2.69 -28.44 -14.70
N GLY A 13 2.35 -29.44 -15.51
CA GLY A 13 2.71 -30.84 -15.31
C GLY A 13 4.04 -31.27 -15.93
N SER A 14 4.73 -30.37 -16.66
CA SER A 14 6.02 -30.67 -17.29
C SER A 14 7.10 -30.93 -16.24
N GLU A 15 8.02 -31.85 -16.52
CA GLU A 15 9.21 -32.07 -15.69
C GLU A 15 10.24 -30.94 -15.84
N ARG A 16 10.11 -30.14 -16.90
CA ARG A 16 11.03 -29.03 -17.18
C ARG A 16 10.66 -27.83 -16.32
N GLU A 17 11.60 -27.43 -15.48
CA GLU A 17 11.47 -26.28 -14.58
C GLU A 17 11.14 -24.96 -15.31
N ALA A 18 11.67 -24.78 -16.52
CA ALA A 18 11.38 -23.60 -17.35
C ALA A 18 9.90 -23.53 -17.76
N ASP A 19 9.32 -24.67 -18.14
CA ASP A 19 7.92 -24.77 -18.57
C ASP A 19 7.00 -24.47 -17.38
N GLN A 20 7.31 -25.03 -16.21
CA GLN A 20 6.59 -24.77 -14.96
C GLN A 20 6.64 -23.28 -14.58
N LEU A 21 7.83 -22.66 -14.67
CA LEU A 21 8.01 -21.25 -14.31
C LEU A 21 7.20 -20.33 -15.25
N VAL A 22 7.25 -20.58 -16.56
CA VAL A 22 6.47 -19.83 -17.56
C VAL A 22 4.98 -19.97 -17.30
N ALA A 23 4.50 -21.19 -16.98
CA ALA A 23 3.10 -21.42 -16.66
C ALA A 23 2.66 -20.65 -15.41
N VAL A 24 3.46 -20.66 -14.34
CA VAL A 24 3.18 -19.93 -13.10
C VAL A 24 3.10 -18.41 -13.36
N GLU A 25 4.08 -17.85 -14.08
CA GLU A 25 4.07 -16.41 -14.41
C GLU A 25 2.88 -16.04 -15.30
N ALA A 26 2.54 -16.89 -16.29
CA ALA A 26 1.38 -16.68 -17.15
C ALA A 26 0.07 -16.64 -16.33
N LEU A 27 -0.11 -17.56 -15.38
CA LEU A 27 -1.26 -17.56 -14.46
C LEU A 27 -1.31 -16.30 -13.57
N ILE A 28 -0.15 -15.84 -13.08
CA ILE A 28 -0.04 -14.61 -12.29
C ILE A 28 -0.41 -13.39 -13.12
N HIS A 29 0.08 -13.27 -14.35
CA HIS A 29 -0.21 -12.12 -15.21
C HIS A 29 -1.66 -12.13 -15.72
N ALA A 30 -2.21 -13.30 -16.00
CA ALA A 30 -3.59 -13.44 -16.45
C ALA A 30 -4.61 -13.08 -15.35
N SER A 31 -4.25 -13.19 -14.07
CA SER A 31 -5.11 -12.90 -12.91
C SER A 31 -5.11 -11.43 -12.47
N THR A 32 -4.92 -10.48 -13.38
CA THR A 32 -4.86 -9.04 -13.08
C THR A 32 -6.24 -8.38 -12.91
N LYS A 33 -7.27 -8.81 -13.64
CA LYS A 33 -8.63 -8.25 -13.54
C LYS A 33 -9.65 -9.36 -13.35
N LEU A 34 -10.38 -9.30 -12.22
CA LEU A 34 -11.40 -10.29 -11.85
C LEU A 34 -12.39 -10.56 -13.00
N SER A 35 -12.95 -9.51 -13.59
CA SER A 35 -13.95 -9.61 -14.67
C SER A 35 -13.48 -10.34 -15.93
N ARG A 36 -12.16 -10.41 -16.15
CA ARG A 36 -11.57 -11.08 -17.33
C ARG A 36 -10.86 -12.39 -16.98
N ALA A 37 -10.73 -12.71 -15.70
CA ALA A 37 -9.88 -13.79 -15.21
C ALA A 37 -10.60 -14.81 -14.34
N THR A 38 -11.92 -14.71 -14.13
CA THR A 38 -12.69 -15.65 -13.28
C THR A 38 -12.39 -17.11 -13.59
N PHE A 39 -12.34 -17.47 -14.87
CA PHE A 39 -12.04 -18.83 -15.31
C PHE A 39 -10.62 -19.29 -14.94
N ILE A 40 -9.64 -18.39 -15.03
CA ILE A 40 -8.24 -18.65 -14.67
C ILE A 40 -8.07 -18.66 -13.15
N ILE A 41 -8.83 -17.84 -12.42
CA ILE A 41 -8.80 -17.80 -10.95
C ILE A 41 -9.33 -19.12 -10.38
N THR A 42 -10.48 -19.59 -10.84
CA THR A 42 -11.08 -20.84 -10.35
C THR A 42 -10.20 -22.05 -10.63
N ASN A 43 -9.68 -22.18 -11.85
CA ASN A 43 -8.88 -23.34 -12.26
C ASN A 43 -7.39 -23.21 -11.90
N GLY A 44 -6.86 -21.99 -11.81
CA GLY A 44 -5.45 -21.75 -11.51
C GLY A 44 -5.07 -22.10 -10.09
N VAL A 45 -6.01 -22.04 -9.12
CA VAL A 45 -5.73 -22.40 -7.72
C VAL A 45 -5.35 -23.88 -7.59
N SER A 46 -6.03 -24.80 -8.30
CA SER A 46 -5.70 -26.22 -8.24
C SER A 46 -4.34 -26.52 -8.88
N LEU A 47 -4.06 -25.89 -10.02
CA LEU A 47 -2.77 -26.02 -10.73
C LEU A 47 -1.60 -25.52 -9.89
N LEU A 48 -1.72 -24.32 -9.32
CA LEU A 48 -0.67 -23.77 -8.45
C LEU A 48 -0.50 -24.59 -7.17
N LYS A 49 -1.58 -25.11 -6.56
CA LYS A 49 -1.45 -26.02 -5.41
C LYS A 49 -0.71 -27.31 -5.78
N SER A 50 -0.97 -27.86 -6.96
CA SER A 50 -0.25 -29.04 -7.47
C SER A 50 1.24 -28.76 -7.56
N ILE A 51 1.64 -27.69 -8.28
CA ILE A 51 3.05 -27.28 -8.43
C ILE A 51 3.71 -27.03 -7.08
N TYR A 52 3.03 -26.33 -6.16
CA TYR A 52 3.60 -25.98 -4.85
C TYR A 52 3.97 -27.22 -4.02
N ASN A 53 3.19 -28.30 -4.17
CA ASN A 53 3.39 -29.55 -3.42
C ASN A 53 4.38 -30.50 -4.11
N THR A 54 4.47 -30.48 -5.45
CA THR A 54 5.34 -31.38 -6.21
C THR A 54 6.74 -30.82 -6.45
N THR A 55 6.87 -29.50 -6.59
CA THR A 55 8.15 -28.88 -6.93
C THR A 55 9.13 -28.92 -5.75
N LYS A 56 10.36 -29.35 -6.04
CA LYS A 56 11.51 -29.25 -5.12
C LYS A 56 12.30 -27.95 -5.32
N ASN A 57 12.02 -27.22 -6.40
CA ASN A 57 12.72 -25.99 -6.72
C ASN A 57 12.13 -24.82 -5.93
N GLU A 58 12.92 -24.25 -5.03
CA GLU A 58 12.47 -23.17 -4.16
C GLU A 58 12.09 -21.90 -4.93
N LYS A 59 12.70 -21.60 -6.09
CA LYS A 59 12.31 -20.44 -6.91
C LYS A 59 10.89 -20.61 -7.45
N ILE A 60 10.58 -21.79 -8.00
CA ILE A 60 9.23 -22.11 -8.50
C ILE A 60 8.24 -22.11 -7.34
N LYS A 61 8.62 -22.65 -6.18
CA LYS A 61 7.78 -22.66 -4.97
C LYS A 61 7.42 -21.26 -4.49
N ILE A 62 8.37 -20.34 -4.46
CA ILE A 62 8.13 -18.93 -4.10
C ILE A 62 7.22 -18.26 -5.13
N ARG A 63 7.46 -18.44 -6.44
CA ARG A 63 6.60 -17.86 -7.47
C ARG A 63 5.18 -18.42 -7.44
N THR A 64 5.05 -19.71 -7.20
CA THR A 64 3.75 -20.37 -7.04
C THR A 64 3.01 -19.83 -5.81
N LEU A 65 3.72 -19.58 -4.70
CA LEU A 65 3.17 -18.94 -3.51
C LEU A 65 2.64 -17.52 -3.83
N VAL A 66 3.38 -16.73 -4.61
CA VAL A 66 2.93 -15.40 -5.08
C VAL A 66 1.64 -15.53 -5.90
N GLY A 67 1.56 -16.50 -6.82
CA GLY A 67 0.35 -16.77 -7.58
C GLY A 67 -0.84 -17.16 -6.70
N LEU A 68 -0.64 -18.04 -5.73
CA LEU A 68 -1.69 -18.40 -4.77
C LEU A 68 -2.18 -17.18 -3.98
N CYS A 69 -1.28 -16.34 -3.48
CA CYS A 69 -1.66 -15.11 -2.77
C CYS A 69 -2.45 -14.14 -3.66
N LYS A 70 -2.06 -13.98 -4.93
CA LYS A 70 -2.74 -13.11 -5.88
C LYS A 70 -4.14 -13.62 -6.23
N LEU A 71 -4.27 -14.92 -6.55
CA LEU A 71 -5.56 -15.55 -6.80
C LEU A 71 -6.47 -15.50 -5.56
N GLY A 72 -5.89 -15.70 -4.37
CA GLY A 72 -6.62 -15.61 -3.10
C GLY A 72 -7.17 -14.21 -2.79
N SER A 73 -6.53 -13.17 -3.34
CA SER A 73 -6.93 -11.78 -3.20
C SER A 73 -7.96 -11.35 -4.26
N ALA A 74 -8.41 -12.27 -5.11
CA ALA A 74 -9.48 -11.96 -6.05
C ALA A 74 -10.79 -11.68 -5.28
N GLY A 75 -11.50 -10.63 -5.65
CA GLY A 75 -12.60 -10.04 -4.84
C GLY A 75 -12.23 -8.69 -4.22
N GLY A 76 -10.94 -8.35 -4.17
CA GLY A 76 -10.50 -7.01 -3.75
C GLY A 76 -10.76 -6.75 -2.27
N THR A 77 -11.40 -5.62 -1.96
CA THR A 77 -11.70 -5.19 -0.59
C THR A 77 -13.02 -5.74 -0.06
N ASP A 78 -13.80 -6.43 -0.90
CA ASP A 78 -15.08 -7.03 -0.49
C ASP A 78 -14.84 -8.34 0.25
N TYR A 79 -15.06 -8.33 1.56
CA TYR A 79 -14.85 -9.50 2.40
C TYR A 79 -15.76 -10.68 2.01
N GLY A 80 -16.95 -10.38 1.49
CA GLY A 80 -17.92 -11.39 1.07
C GLY A 80 -17.49 -12.16 -0.19
N LEU A 81 -16.61 -11.57 -1.02
CA LEU A 81 -16.11 -12.17 -2.27
C LEU A 81 -14.74 -12.84 -2.14
N ARG A 82 -14.24 -13.06 -0.92
CA ARG A 82 -12.96 -13.73 -0.67
C ARG A 82 -12.90 -15.10 -1.34
N GLN A 83 -11.81 -15.40 -2.05
CA GLN A 83 -11.64 -16.71 -2.69
C GLN A 83 -11.23 -17.80 -1.70
N PHE A 84 -10.54 -17.42 -0.63
CA PHE A 84 -10.02 -18.35 0.37
C PHE A 84 -10.66 -18.10 1.73
N ALA A 85 -10.91 -19.19 2.46
CA ALA A 85 -11.24 -19.12 3.88
C ALA A 85 -10.09 -18.49 4.68
N GLU A 86 -10.42 -17.81 5.79
CA GLU A 86 -9.46 -17.08 6.63
C GLU A 86 -8.29 -17.95 7.11
N GLY A 87 -8.55 -19.22 7.47
CA GLY A 87 -7.48 -20.15 7.88
C GLY A 87 -6.49 -20.49 6.76
N SER A 88 -6.92 -20.44 5.49
CA SER A 88 -6.05 -20.68 4.33
C SER A 88 -5.18 -19.47 4.01
N THR A 89 -5.75 -18.25 4.07
CA THR A 89 -4.98 -17.01 3.92
C THR A 89 -3.96 -16.84 5.05
N GLU A 90 -4.31 -17.20 6.29
CA GLU A 90 -3.35 -17.18 7.41
C GLU A 90 -2.17 -18.14 7.19
N LYS A 91 -2.43 -19.34 6.66
CA LYS A 91 -1.36 -20.31 6.30
C LYS A 91 -0.43 -19.74 5.22
N LEU A 92 -0.97 -19.12 4.19
CA LEU A 92 -0.17 -18.47 3.14
C LEU A 92 0.70 -17.35 3.73
N ALA A 93 0.11 -16.49 4.57
CA ALA A 93 0.85 -15.42 5.25
C ALA A 93 1.99 -15.96 6.13
N LYS A 94 1.76 -17.07 6.85
CA LYS A 94 2.81 -17.76 7.63
C LYS A 94 3.96 -18.25 6.74
N GLN A 95 3.66 -18.79 5.56
CA GLN A 95 4.69 -19.19 4.60
C GLN A 95 5.47 -17.99 4.07
N CYS A 96 4.80 -16.93 3.61
CA CYS A 96 5.46 -15.69 3.19
C CYS A 96 6.39 -15.14 4.29
N ARG A 97 5.93 -15.17 5.55
CA ARG A 97 6.73 -14.74 6.70
C ARG A 97 7.99 -15.58 6.90
N LYS A 98 7.93 -16.89 6.69
CA LYS A 98 9.11 -17.78 6.79
C LYS A 98 10.19 -17.38 5.78
N TRP A 99 9.78 -17.00 4.57
CA TRP A 99 10.68 -16.55 3.51
C TRP A 99 11.24 -15.15 3.73
N LEU A 100 10.44 -14.25 4.32
CA LEU A 100 10.86 -12.88 4.61
C LEU A 100 11.73 -12.76 5.87
N CYS A 101 11.45 -13.55 6.91
CA CYS A 101 12.15 -13.48 8.19
C CYS A 101 13.32 -14.46 8.25
N ASN A 102 14.56 -13.97 8.11
CA ASN A 102 15.75 -14.74 8.44
C ASN A 102 15.93 -14.85 9.97
N ALA A 103 16.45 -15.99 10.45
CA ALA A 103 16.72 -16.27 11.86
C ALA A 103 17.75 -15.33 12.51
N ALA A 104 18.51 -14.57 11.72
CA ALA A 104 19.49 -13.59 12.19
C ALA A 104 18.91 -12.22 12.64
N ILE A 105 17.62 -11.94 12.36
CA ILE A 105 16.97 -10.65 12.73
C ILE A 105 16.30 -10.80 14.11
N ASP A 106 16.32 -9.80 14.98
CA ASP A 106 15.73 -9.91 16.34
C ASP A 106 14.22 -10.24 16.37
N THR A 107 13.81 -11.04 17.35
CA THR A 107 12.53 -11.76 17.41
C THR A 107 11.32 -10.84 17.64
N ARG A 108 11.50 -9.65 18.25
CA ARG A 108 10.40 -8.71 18.58
C ARG A 108 10.05 -7.73 17.46
N THR A 109 10.99 -7.42 16.56
CA THR A 109 10.81 -6.48 15.42
C THR A 109 10.69 -7.17 14.05
N ARG A 110 10.93 -8.49 13.99
CA ARG A 110 10.94 -9.34 12.77
C ARG A 110 9.82 -9.08 11.74
N ARG A 111 8.58 -8.82 12.16
CA ARG A 111 7.42 -8.89 11.26
C ARG A 111 7.42 -7.80 10.18
N TRP A 112 7.86 -6.59 10.53
CA TRP A 112 7.93 -5.45 9.61
C TRP A 112 9.37 -5.08 9.24
N ALA A 113 10.33 -5.36 10.13
CA ALA A 113 11.73 -5.03 9.91
C ALA A 113 12.28 -5.63 8.61
N ALA A 114 11.95 -6.89 8.30
CA ALA A 114 12.38 -7.50 7.04
C ALA A 114 11.89 -6.72 5.81
N MET A 115 10.64 -6.26 5.81
CA MET A 115 10.08 -5.47 4.72
C MET A 115 10.70 -4.07 4.63
N PHE A 116 11.00 -3.46 5.79
CA PHE A 116 11.66 -2.14 5.83
C PHE A 116 13.12 -2.20 5.41
N GLU A 117 13.82 -3.28 5.72
CA GLU A 117 15.17 -3.52 5.21
C GLU A 117 15.16 -3.77 3.70
N LEU A 118 14.18 -4.52 3.19
CA LEU A 118 13.97 -4.67 1.74
C LEU A 118 13.77 -3.31 1.06
N ALA A 119 13.00 -2.39 1.64
CA ALA A 119 12.85 -1.03 1.07
C ALA A 119 14.19 -0.25 0.96
N LYS A 120 15.17 -0.60 1.81
CA LYS A 120 16.50 0.01 1.84
C LYS A 120 17.50 -0.65 0.89
N THR A 121 17.22 -1.84 0.35
CA THR A 121 18.15 -2.52 -0.57
C THR A 121 18.35 -1.77 -1.88
N SER A 122 19.42 -2.08 -2.60
CA SER A 122 19.73 -1.51 -3.91
C SER A 122 18.70 -1.86 -4.98
N ASP A 123 18.07 -3.04 -4.86
CA ASP A 123 16.96 -3.40 -5.74
C ASP A 123 15.71 -2.62 -5.37
N LYS A 124 15.33 -1.70 -6.23
CA LYS A 124 14.15 -0.83 -6.07
C LYS A 124 12.93 -1.34 -6.85
N THR A 125 13.01 -2.49 -7.52
CA THR A 125 11.87 -3.08 -8.24
C THR A 125 10.73 -3.53 -7.31
N ILE A 126 11.06 -3.74 -6.03
CA ILE A 126 10.12 -4.18 -4.98
C ILE A 126 9.33 -3.04 -4.32
N LEU A 127 9.66 -1.77 -4.63
CA LEU A 127 9.08 -0.61 -3.94
C LEU A 127 7.56 -0.56 -4.06
N TYR A 128 7.02 -0.84 -5.25
CA TYR A 128 5.58 -0.86 -5.49
C TYR A 128 4.86 -1.89 -4.61
N SER A 129 5.43 -3.09 -4.48
CA SER A 129 4.87 -4.18 -3.66
C SER A 129 4.88 -3.84 -2.17
N VAL A 130 5.97 -3.23 -1.69
CA VAL A 130 6.08 -2.74 -0.30
C VAL A 130 5.07 -1.62 -0.05
N ALA A 131 4.96 -0.65 -0.95
CA ALA A 131 4.00 0.46 -0.83
C ALA A 131 2.55 -0.06 -0.81
N THR A 132 2.21 -1.00 -1.69
CA THR A 132 0.87 -1.63 -1.73
C THR A 132 0.55 -2.37 -0.43
N THR A 133 1.52 -3.10 0.12
CA THR A 133 1.35 -3.79 1.40
C THR A 133 1.08 -2.79 2.53
N LEU A 134 1.81 -1.68 2.56
CA LEU A 134 1.61 -0.62 3.55
C LEU A 134 0.24 0.05 3.40
N VAL A 135 -0.19 0.39 2.18
CA VAL A 135 -1.51 0.95 1.90
C VAL A 135 -2.63 0.06 2.42
N ASN A 136 -2.52 -1.25 2.22
CA ASN A 136 -3.49 -2.22 2.75
C ASN A 136 -3.44 -2.31 4.29
N CYS A 137 -2.27 -2.17 4.89
CA CYS A 137 -2.13 -2.20 6.35
C CYS A 137 -2.68 -0.94 7.03
N THR A 138 -2.63 0.20 6.35
CA THR A 138 -3.15 1.50 6.82
C THR A 138 -4.54 1.84 6.31
N ASN A 139 -5.17 0.94 5.54
CA ASN A 139 -6.47 1.15 4.90
C ASN A 139 -6.55 2.49 4.13
N SER A 140 -5.46 2.86 3.45
CA SER A 140 -5.34 4.16 2.76
C SER A 140 -5.62 4.08 1.26
N TYR A 141 -6.28 3.02 0.82
CA TYR A 141 -6.79 2.85 -0.54
C TYR A 141 -8.09 3.63 -0.74
N ASP A 142 -8.53 3.79 -1.99
CA ASP A 142 -9.82 4.43 -2.27
C ASP A 142 -10.95 3.53 -1.80
N VAL A 143 -11.70 4.00 -0.82
CA VAL A 143 -12.95 3.38 -0.41
C VAL A 143 -14.05 4.00 -1.25
N LYS A 144 -14.78 3.17 -2.00
CA LYS A 144 -15.99 3.63 -2.68
C LYS A 144 -17.01 3.97 -1.61
N GLU A 145 -17.47 5.22 -1.60
CA GLU A 145 -18.50 5.65 -0.67
C GLU A 145 -19.77 4.84 -0.90
N VAL A 146 -20.21 4.15 0.15
CA VAL A 146 -21.38 3.28 0.09
C VAL A 146 -22.60 4.13 0.37
N ILE A 147 -23.23 4.62 -0.70
CA ILE A 147 -24.46 5.40 -0.62
C ILE A 147 -25.58 4.49 -0.09
N PRO A 148 -26.23 4.82 1.05
CA PRO A 148 -27.23 3.96 1.70
C PRO A 148 -28.37 3.53 0.76
N GLU A 149 -28.82 4.41 -0.11
CA GLU A 149 -29.86 4.17 -1.11
C GLU A 149 -29.44 3.09 -2.13
N LEU A 150 -28.16 3.08 -2.56
CA LEU A 150 -27.63 2.06 -3.46
C LEU A 150 -27.57 0.68 -2.76
N VAL A 151 -27.27 0.65 -1.46
CA VAL A 151 -27.30 -0.60 -0.67
C VAL A 151 -28.72 -1.14 -0.57
N GLN A 152 -29.70 -0.27 -0.30
CA GLN A 152 -31.10 -0.67 -0.24
C GLN A 152 -31.60 -1.20 -1.59
N LEU A 153 -31.22 -0.54 -2.69
CA LEU A 153 -31.55 -0.99 -4.04
C LEU A 153 -30.92 -2.35 -4.37
N ALA A 154 -29.65 -2.55 -4.00
CA ALA A 154 -28.96 -3.83 -4.18
C ALA A 154 -29.64 -4.95 -3.38
N LYS A 155 -30.00 -4.70 -2.11
CA LYS A 155 -30.75 -5.64 -1.27
C LYS A 155 -32.12 -5.98 -1.87
N PHE A 156 -32.86 -4.98 -2.35
CA PHE A 156 -34.15 -5.18 -3.00
C PHE A 156 -34.02 -6.03 -4.28
N SER A 157 -32.99 -5.75 -5.07
CA SER A 157 -32.68 -6.45 -6.32
C SER A 157 -31.98 -7.79 -6.12
N LYS A 158 -31.80 -8.25 -4.87
CA LYS A 158 -31.05 -9.46 -4.49
C LYS A 158 -29.63 -9.51 -5.06
N GLN A 159 -29.01 -8.35 -5.26
CA GLN A 159 -27.61 -8.24 -5.67
C GLN A 159 -26.68 -8.30 -4.45
N HIS A 160 -25.45 -8.78 -4.67
CA HIS A 160 -24.42 -8.86 -3.63
C HIS A 160 -24.07 -7.47 -3.09
N VAL A 161 -24.02 -7.33 -1.77
CA VAL A 161 -23.64 -6.09 -1.08
C VAL A 161 -22.23 -6.28 -0.54
N PRO A 162 -21.28 -5.39 -0.85
CA PRO A 162 -19.93 -5.49 -0.35
C PRO A 162 -19.88 -5.50 1.18
N GLU A 163 -19.13 -6.44 1.74
CA GLU A 163 -18.96 -6.57 3.19
C GLU A 163 -17.60 -6.03 3.63
N GLU A 164 -17.60 -5.32 4.76
CA GLU A 164 -16.37 -4.82 5.39
C GLU A 164 -15.87 -5.79 6.47
N HIS A 165 -14.56 -6.02 6.52
CA HIS A 165 -13.96 -6.86 7.53
C HIS A 165 -13.98 -6.18 8.92
N PRO A 166 -14.31 -6.87 10.03
CA PRO A 166 -14.33 -6.26 11.37
C PRO A 166 -13.04 -5.54 11.81
N LYS A 167 -11.88 -6.08 11.39
CA LYS A 167 -10.52 -5.51 11.60
C LYS A 167 -10.16 -4.30 10.72
N ASP A 168 -11.03 -3.91 9.78
CA ASP A 168 -10.88 -2.71 8.95
C ASP A 168 -11.55 -1.47 9.55
N LYS A 169 -12.30 -1.66 10.64
CA LYS A 169 -12.80 -0.55 11.46
C LYS A 169 -11.67 0.31 12.02
N LYS A 170 -11.97 1.60 12.20
CA LYS A 170 -11.03 2.65 12.60
C LYS A 170 -10.15 2.28 13.80
N ASP A 171 -10.72 1.74 14.88
CA ASP A 171 -9.95 1.38 16.08
C ASP A 171 -8.82 0.37 15.80
N PHE A 172 -9.09 -0.61 14.95
CA PHE A 172 -8.09 -1.61 14.58
C PHE A 172 -7.04 -1.05 13.62
N VAL A 173 -7.45 -0.15 12.71
CA VAL A 173 -6.54 0.57 11.81
C VAL A 173 -5.58 1.44 12.64
N ASP A 174 -6.10 2.19 13.61
CA ASP A 174 -5.30 3.05 14.49
C ASP A 174 -4.28 2.24 15.30
N MET A 175 -4.68 1.05 15.78
CA MET A 175 -3.74 0.13 16.43
C MET A 175 -2.65 -0.37 15.48
N ARG A 176 -2.97 -0.65 14.21
CA ARG A 176 -1.99 -1.05 13.18
C ARG A 176 -1.02 0.09 12.87
N VAL A 177 -1.53 1.29 12.64
CA VAL A 177 -0.75 2.51 12.38
C VAL A 177 0.24 2.77 13.51
N LYS A 178 -0.21 2.72 14.77
CA LYS A 178 0.67 2.88 15.94
C LYS A 178 1.79 1.83 15.99
N ARG A 179 1.50 0.58 15.62
CA ARG A 179 2.50 -0.49 15.55
C ARG A 179 3.51 -0.27 14.42
N LEU A 180 3.07 0.23 13.25
CA LEU A 180 3.94 0.57 12.13
C LEU A 180 4.88 1.73 12.47
N LEU A 181 4.37 2.77 13.13
CA LEU A 181 5.18 3.90 13.59
C LEU A 181 6.26 3.47 14.59
N LYS A 182 5.90 2.65 15.59
CA LYS A 182 6.86 2.08 16.55
C LYS A 182 7.91 1.19 15.88
N ALA A 183 7.55 0.55 14.75
CA ALA A 183 8.48 -0.26 13.97
C ALA A 183 9.38 0.57 13.02
N GLY A 184 9.20 1.89 12.95
CA GLY A 184 10.06 2.79 12.16
C GLY A 184 9.68 2.89 10.68
N VAL A 185 8.39 2.72 10.34
CA VAL A 185 7.90 2.79 8.95
C VAL A 185 8.30 4.08 8.21
N ILE A 186 8.39 5.21 8.90
CA ILE A 186 8.74 6.51 8.29
C ILE A 186 10.16 6.48 7.72
N SER A 187 11.11 5.86 8.42
CA SER A 187 12.49 5.72 7.92
C SER A 187 12.56 4.91 6.62
N ALA A 188 11.72 3.87 6.51
CA ALA A 188 11.61 3.07 5.30
C ALA A 188 11.01 3.89 4.16
N LEU A 189 9.87 4.55 4.39
CA LEU A 189 9.23 5.42 3.40
C LEU A 189 10.18 6.52 2.90
N SER A 190 10.90 7.20 3.80
CA SER A 190 11.91 8.21 3.45
C SER A 190 13.04 7.65 2.58
N CYS A 191 13.40 6.37 2.73
CA CYS A 191 14.35 5.70 1.83
C CYS A 191 13.73 5.43 0.45
N MET A 192 12.46 5.01 0.42
CA MET A 192 11.74 4.73 -0.83
C MET A 192 11.55 5.99 -1.68
N VAL A 193 11.22 7.14 -1.06
CA VAL A 193 11.03 8.41 -1.77
C VAL A 193 12.32 8.92 -2.42
N ARG A 194 13.48 8.58 -1.87
CA ARG A 194 14.79 8.96 -2.44
C ARG A 194 15.25 8.05 -3.57
N ALA A 195 14.47 7.05 -3.94
CA ALA A 195 14.80 6.20 -5.09
C ALA A 195 14.76 7.03 -6.38
N ASP A 196 15.56 6.59 -7.36
CA ASP A 196 15.62 7.20 -8.69
C ASP A 196 14.22 7.28 -9.33
N SER A 197 13.91 8.41 -9.97
CA SER A 197 12.62 8.65 -10.62
C SER A 197 12.34 7.67 -11.77
N ALA A 198 13.36 7.08 -12.38
CA ALA A 198 13.21 6.02 -13.37
C ALA A 198 12.59 4.74 -12.77
N ILE A 199 12.71 4.55 -11.46
CA ILE A 199 12.17 3.38 -10.75
C ILE A 199 10.92 3.76 -9.95
N LEU A 200 10.89 4.97 -9.39
CA LEU A 200 9.79 5.46 -8.58
C LEU A 200 8.68 6.07 -9.47
N THR A 201 7.81 5.20 -9.97
CA THR A 201 6.65 5.60 -10.78
C THR A 201 5.71 6.54 -10.01
N ASP A 202 4.98 7.39 -10.73
CA ASP A 202 4.00 8.32 -10.15
C ASP A 202 2.94 7.60 -9.32
N GLN A 203 2.53 6.40 -9.75
CA GLN A 203 1.62 5.56 -8.98
C GLN A 203 2.23 5.14 -7.64
N THR A 204 3.52 4.81 -7.61
CA THR A 204 4.21 4.45 -6.35
C THR A 204 4.31 5.66 -5.44
N LYS A 205 4.63 6.85 -5.98
CA LYS A 205 4.62 8.12 -5.22
C LYS A 205 3.26 8.36 -4.56
N GLU A 206 2.17 8.14 -5.28
CA GLU A 206 0.82 8.25 -4.73
C GLU A 206 0.55 7.27 -3.58
N LEU A 207 0.96 6.00 -3.72
CA LEU A 207 0.81 5.01 -2.65
C LEU A 207 1.59 5.44 -1.39
N LEU A 208 2.80 5.97 -1.54
CA LEU A 208 3.58 6.49 -0.42
C LEU A 208 2.89 7.70 0.24
N ALA A 209 2.37 8.63 -0.56
CA ALA A 209 1.63 9.80 -0.07
C ALA A 209 0.38 9.39 0.74
N ARG A 210 -0.37 8.38 0.26
CA ARG A 210 -1.52 7.80 0.98
C ARG A 210 -1.13 7.23 2.33
N VAL A 211 -0.04 6.47 2.39
CA VAL A 211 0.47 5.91 3.66
C VAL A 211 0.87 7.03 4.60
N PHE A 212 1.65 8.02 4.14
CA PHE A 212 2.04 9.16 4.98
C PHE A 212 0.83 9.91 5.55
N LEU A 213 -0.20 10.17 4.75
CA LEU A 213 -1.42 10.82 5.22
C LEU A 213 -2.11 10.02 6.32
N ALA A 214 -2.23 8.70 6.15
CA ALA A 214 -2.83 7.83 7.16
C ALA A 214 -2.02 7.79 8.46
N LEU A 215 -0.68 7.84 8.36
CA LEU A 215 0.20 7.90 9.54
C LEU A 215 0.07 9.24 10.29
N CYS A 216 -0.24 10.34 9.59
CA CYS A 216 -0.35 11.69 10.17
C CYS A 216 -1.72 11.98 10.82
N ASP A 217 -2.67 11.04 10.78
CA ASP A 217 -4.04 11.30 11.24
C ASP A 217 -4.08 11.66 12.73
N ASN A 218 -3.34 10.92 13.56
CA ASN A 218 -3.24 11.16 15.00
C ASN A 218 -2.22 12.29 15.32
N PRO A 219 -2.64 13.41 15.95
CA PRO A 219 -1.74 14.52 16.29
C PRO A 219 -0.55 14.12 17.16
N LYS A 220 -0.71 13.14 18.06
CA LYS A 220 0.34 12.70 18.98
C LYS A 220 1.53 12.04 18.28
N ASP A 221 1.29 11.47 17.11
CA ASP A 221 2.29 10.73 16.35
C ASP A 221 3.11 11.65 15.42
N ARG A 222 2.60 12.85 15.11
CA ARG A 222 3.20 13.80 14.15
C ARG A 222 4.63 14.22 14.53
N GLY A 223 4.91 14.38 15.82
CA GLY A 223 6.27 14.70 16.30
C GLY A 223 7.29 13.59 15.99
N THR A 224 6.90 12.32 16.16
CA THR A 224 7.75 11.18 15.78
C THR A 224 7.95 11.09 14.27
N ILE A 225 6.92 11.41 13.49
CA ILE A 225 6.99 11.44 12.02
C ILE A 225 7.99 12.49 11.55
N VAL A 226 7.95 13.70 12.13
CA VAL A 226 8.92 14.77 11.86
C VAL A 226 10.34 14.33 12.23
N ALA A 227 10.52 13.80 13.43
CA ALA A 227 11.84 13.37 13.91
C ALA A 227 12.48 12.27 13.03
N GLN A 228 11.66 11.41 12.41
CA GLN A 228 12.13 10.38 11.47
C GLN A 228 12.29 10.88 10.03
N GLY A 229 12.17 12.19 9.79
CA GLY A 229 12.36 12.83 8.48
C GLY A 229 11.15 12.77 7.55
N GLY A 230 9.95 12.46 8.07
CA GLY A 230 8.72 12.37 7.26
C GLY A 230 8.33 13.69 6.61
N GLY A 231 8.51 14.82 7.31
CA GLY A 231 8.25 16.16 6.76
C GLY A 231 9.09 16.45 5.51
N LYS A 232 10.39 16.14 5.55
CA LYS A 232 11.31 16.25 4.40
C LYS A 232 10.91 15.33 3.25
N ALA A 233 10.52 14.08 3.56
CA ALA A 233 10.17 13.10 2.54
C ALA A 233 8.86 13.43 1.80
N LEU A 234 7.95 14.17 2.45
CA LEU A 234 6.66 14.55 1.86
C LEU A 234 6.75 15.67 0.82
N ILE A 235 7.74 16.57 0.92
CA ILE A 235 7.90 17.72 0.00
C ILE A 235 7.96 17.29 -1.48
N PRO A 236 8.88 16.39 -1.91
CA PRO A 236 8.92 15.99 -3.32
C PRO A 236 7.65 15.27 -3.78
N LEU A 237 6.98 14.53 -2.88
CA LEU A 237 5.70 13.87 -3.18
C LEU A 237 4.54 14.86 -3.38
N ALA A 238 4.62 16.06 -2.77
CA ALA A 238 3.63 17.10 -2.92
C ALA A 238 3.84 17.96 -4.18
N LEU A 239 5.06 17.94 -4.75
CA LEU A 239 5.42 18.69 -5.95
C LEU A 239 5.35 17.84 -7.22
N GLU A 240 5.65 16.55 -7.13
CA GLU A 240 5.75 15.63 -8.26
C GLU A 240 4.85 14.40 -8.10
N GLY A 241 4.39 13.85 -9.23
CA GLY A 241 3.58 12.65 -9.30
C GLY A 241 2.14 12.94 -9.75
N THR A 242 1.25 12.00 -9.45
CA THR A 242 -0.17 12.11 -9.80
C THR A 242 -0.84 13.27 -9.06
N ASP A 243 -1.91 13.84 -9.60
CA ASP A 243 -2.65 14.91 -8.93
C ASP A 243 -3.23 14.45 -7.59
N VAL A 244 -3.70 13.21 -7.51
CA VAL A 244 -4.17 12.60 -6.26
C VAL A 244 -3.01 12.48 -5.26
N GLY A 245 -1.86 11.98 -5.70
CA GLY A 245 -0.67 11.85 -4.87
C GLY A 245 -0.20 13.18 -4.27
N LYS A 246 -0.11 14.22 -5.11
CA LYS A 246 0.28 15.57 -4.69
C LYS A 246 -0.68 16.12 -3.63
N VAL A 247 -1.99 15.96 -3.82
CA VAL A 247 -3.01 16.43 -2.87
C VAL A 247 -2.92 15.67 -1.54
N LYS A 248 -2.76 14.34 -1.57
CA LYS A 248 -2.63 13.54 -0.35
C LYS A 248 -1.34 13.87 0.42
N ALA A 249 -0.23 14.09 -0.29
CA ALA A 249 1.03 14.51 0.30
C ALA A 249 0.95 15.93 0.89
N ALA A 250 0.35 16.88 0.16
CA ALA A 250 0.11 18.23 0.64
C ALA A 250 -0.77 18.24 1.91
N HIS A 251 -1.81 17.40 1.94
CA HIS A 251 -2.68 17.26 3.12
C HIS A 251 -1.91 16.70 4.32
N ALA A 252 -1.01 15.73 4.11
CA ALA A 252 -0.12 15.25 5.16
C ALA A 252 0.84 16.34 5.66
N LEU A 253 1.39 17.16 4.76
CA LEU A 253 2.20 18.33 5.12
C LEU A 253 1.40 19.35 5.94
N ALA A 254 0.16 19.64 5.54
CA ALA A 254 -0.73 20.54 6.28
C ALA A 254 -0.98 20.05 7.71
N LYS A 255 -1.25 18.75 7.90
CA LYS A 255 -1.39 18.13 9.23
C LYS A 255 -0.15 18.32 10.11
N ILE A 256 1.04 18.15 9.53
CA ILE A 256 2.31 18.35 10.24
C ILE A 256 2.52 19.83 10.56
N ALA A 257 2.33 20.70 9.57
CA ALA A 257 2.53 22.15 9.66
C ALA A 257 1.58 22.81 10.65
N ALA A 258 0.35 22.30 10.82
CA ALA A 258 -0.63 22.87 11.74
C ALA A 258 -0.22 22.78 13.23
N VAL A 259 0.64 21.81 13.61
CA VAL A 259 0.95 21.53 15.02
C VAL A 259 2.45 21.60 15.32
N SER A 260 3.31 21.31 14.34
CA SER A 260 4.76 21.21 14.55
C SER A 260 5.44 22.57 14.41
N ASN A 261 6.55 22.78 15.12
CA ASN A 261 7.41 23.94 14.88
C ASN A 261 7.99 23.85 13.44
N PRO A 262 7.74 24.84 12.56
CA PRO A 262 8.24 24.83 11.18
C PRO A 262 9.75 24.70 11.05
N ASP A 263 10.53 25.29 11.95
CA ASP A 263 12.00 25.23 11.91
C ASP A 263 12.53 23.81 12.13
N ILE A 264 11.77 23.00 12.87
CA ILE A 264 12.08 21.59 13.15
C ILE A 264 11.48 20.69 12.06
N ALA A 265 10.24 20.96 11.65
CA ALA A 265 9.53 20.15 10.67
C ALA A 265 10.09 20.29 9.25
N PHE A 266 10.50 21.50 8.89
CA PHE A 266 10.92 21.91 7.55
C PHE A 266 12.17 22.80 7.63
N PRO A 267 13.33 22.26 8.06
CA PRO A 267 14.51 23.06 8.33
C PRO A 267 15.11 23.69 7.05
N GLY A 268 15.63 24.91 7.19
CA GLY A 268 16.31 25.66 6.14
C GLY A 268 15.33 26.23 5.11
N GLU A 269 15.72 26.24 3.83
CA GLU A 269 14.90 26.80 2.75
C GLU A 269 13.68 25.94 2.38
N ARG A 270 13.60 24.71 2.92
CA ARG A 270 12.50 23.78 2.63
C ARG A 270 11.14 24.29 3.09
N VAL A 271 11.11 25.17 4.09
CA VAL A 271 9.84 25.76 4.56
C VAL A 271 9.14 26.54 3.44
N TYR A 272 9.88 27.16 2.51
CA TYR A 272 9.32 27.88 1.37
C TYR A 272 8.69 26.93 0.33
N GLU A 273 9.28 25.74 0.16
CA GLU A 273 8.75 24.70 -0.74
C GLU A 273 7.40 24.15 -0.27
N VAL A 274 7.11 24.23 1.04
CA VAL A 274 5.87 23.73 1.65
C VAL A 274 4.69 24.69 1.40
N VAL A 275 4.93 25.99 1.21
CA VAL A 275 3.87 27.00 1.00
C VAL A 275 3.03 26.68 -0.23
N ARG A 276 3.67 26.40 -1.38
CA ARG A 276 2.96 26.17 -2.64
C ARG A 276 1.99 24.97 -2.58
N PRO A 277 2.38 23.79 -2.07
CA PRO A 277 1.46 22.69 -1.80
C PRO A 277 0.28 23.05 -0.90
N LEU A 278 0.50 23.80 0.19
CA LEU A 278 -0.58 24.18 1.11
C LEU A 278 -1.56 25.16 0.47
N VAL A 279 -1.08 26.15 -0.29
CA VAL A 279 -1.95 27.07 -1.03
C VAL A 279 -2.77 26.31 -2.08
N GLY A 280 -2.18 25.30 -2.74
CA GLY A 280 -2.90 24.45 -3.69
C GLY A 280 -4.04 23.63 -3.07
N LEU A 281 -4.05 23.44 -1.75
CA LEU A 281 -5.17 22.83 -1.03
C LEU A 281 -6.32 23.79 -0.77
N LEU A 282 -6.18 25.10 -0.99
CA LEU A 282 -7.23 26.11 -0.75
C LEU A 282 -8.21 26.29 -1.91
N ASP A 283 -8.06 25.50 -2.98
CA ASP A 283 -9.01 25.51 -4.09
C ASP A 283 -10.41 25.10 -3.60
N THR A 284 -11.43 25.83 -4.05
CA THR A 284 -12.85 25.63 -3.72
C THR A 284 -13.40 24.25 -4.07
N GLN A 285 -12.73 23.52 -4.97
CA GLN A 285 -13.10 22.16 -5.36
C GLN A 285 -12.50 21.08 -4.43
N ARG A 286 -11.77 21.49 -3.38
CA ARG A 286 -11.16 20.58 -2.40
C ARG A 286 -12.09 20.31 -1.24
N ASP A 287 -11.76 19.24 -0.52
CA ASP A 287 -12.48 18.85 0.69
C ASP A 287 -12.28 19.91 1.79
N GLY A 288 -13.35 20.23 2.52
CA GLY A 288 -13.34 21.31 3.51
C GLY A 288 -12.33 21.08 4.64
N LEU A 289 -12.07 19.81 4.99
CA LEU A 289 -11.04 19.46 5.97
C LEU A 289 -9.63 19.77 5.45
N GLN A 290 -9.37 19.53 4.16
CA GLN A 290 -8.09 19.87 3.53
C GLN A 290 -7.86 21.38 3.54
N ASN A 291 -8.89 22.17 3.23
CA ASN A 291 -8.81 23.64 3.32
C ASN A 291 -8.50 24.09 4.75
N TYR A 292 -9.24 23.56 5.74
CA TYR A 292 -9.09 23.93 7.15
C TYR A 292 -7.68 23.63 7.66
N GLU A 293 -7.16 22.43 7.42
CA GLU A 293 -5.81 22.07 7.88
C GLU A 293 -4.71 22.84 7.14
N ALA A 294 -4.91 23.16 5.86
CA ALA A 294 -4.01 24.02 5.10
C ALA A 294 -3.94 25.44 5.68
N LEU A 295 -5.10 26.03 6.03
CA LEU A 295 -5.16 27.35 6.66
C LEU A 295 -4.48 27.38 8.03
N LEU A 296 -4.68 26.35 8.85
CA LEU A 296 -3.96 26.22 10.13
C LEU A 296 -2.45 26.15 9.93
N GLY A 297 -2.00 25.33 8.96
CA GLY A 297 -0.59 25.22 8.61
C GLY A 297 -0.01 26.55 8.14
N LEU A 298 -0.66 27.24 7.20
CA LEU A 298 -0.24 28.54 6.71
C LEU A 298 -0.22 29.61 7.80
N THR A 299 -1.19 29.59 8.71
CA THR A 299 -1.21 30.50 9.87
C THR A 299 0.03 30.28 10.76
N ASN A 300 0.34 29.02 11.08
CA ASN A 300 1.54 28.70 11.87
C ASN A 300 2.84 29.09 11.15
N LEU A 301 2.92 28.93 9.82
CA LEU A 301 4.07 29.36 9.02
C LEU A 301 4.20 30.89 8.99
N SER A 302 3.12 31.61 8.73
CA SER A 302 3.10 33.08 8.62
C SER A 302 3.42 33.80 9.93
N GLY A 303 3.17 33.15 11.06
CA GLY A 303 3.52 33.66 12.39
C GLY A 303 5.01 33.61 12.71
N ARG A 304 5.85 32.97 11.87
CA ARG A 304 7.28 32.76 12.16
C ARG A 304 8.22 33.77 11.51
N SER A 305 7.94 34.19 10.28
CA SER A 305 8.86 35.04 9.51
C SER A 305 8.10 35.88 8.49
N ASP A 306 8.50 37.14 8.34
CA ASP A 306 7.97 38.02 7.30
C ASP A 306 8.29 37.52 5.89
N LYS A 307 9.35 36.73 5.71
CA LYS A 307 9.67 36.10 4.41
C LYS A 307 8.72 34.96 4.05
N LEU A 308 8.03 34.37 5.03
CA LEU A 308 7.05 33.31 4.83
C LEU A 308 5.63 33.85 4.62
N ARG A 309 5.40 35.12 4.98
CA ARG A 309 4.13 35.82 4.75
C ARG A 309 4.06 36.31 3.31
#